data_AF-A0A6H9WUR0-F1
#
_entry.id   AF-A0A6H9WUR0-F1
#
_cell.length_a   1.000
_cell.length_b   1.000
_cell.length_c   1.000
_cell.angle_alpha   90.00
_cell.angle_beta   90.00
_cell.angle_gamma   90.00
#
_symmetry.space_group_name_H-M   'P 1'
#
loop_
_entity.id
_entity.type
_entity.pdbx_description
1 polymer ?
#
loop_
_entity_poly.entity_id
_entity_poly.type
_entity_poly.pdbx_seq_one_letter_code
_entity_poly.pdbx_strand_id
1 'polypeptide(L)'
;MFASLRRKPLGVAALAYLACLVVVAMSAPVLATHNPVGADLTAVLQGPSSEHLLGTDALGQDVLSRLLFGARDSLIGVAQALIAWLLVGLPLGIAAGYLGGTADRVIMRFVDIVLAVPSIIVTLAALAIFSNSMPAAMITFGALGAASLARVARSAVLAVREELYIDAARVTGLPTVLIMVRHVLPRTVGIVIIQASLFCAIALGVQTGLAFLGFGPPPPAPTWGGMVAEATTMLQRHPWLLVPSGAAIAVTTMAFGLLGDALRDANAEKHVAAPTPARRRARVAAPVEAPAPTDDELLSVRDLTVAFTSEGVQTTVLDRVGFDVRPGETVGLVGESGSGKSLTSLAVLGLLPSGAEITGGSIRYRGTELPSLGPEEYRRMRGSEIAMISQEPMVALDPSFRIGTQVAEVVRTHDRCSRREGRERAVHLLDQVGLTDPEGVARKFPHEVSGGMAQRVAIAQALAGRPKLLIADEPTTALDVTVQAGILDLLVRLQRAHGMSVLFITHDWGVVADVCERAVVMYAGQVVEQASVIDLFERPQHPYTRALLRSSPHHVAKGEPLPAIGGTVPSPSAWPEGCHFAPRCPLATAACTHGPIAEVTLPGGRTSRCIHVDQLREQPA
;
A
#
# COMPACT_ATOMS: atom_id res chain seq x y z
N MET A 1 -11.27 1.50 -12.60
CA MET A 1 -11.61 0.06 -12.44
C MET A 1 -11.40 -0.68 -13.75
N PHE A 2 -12.09 -0.28 -14.83
CA PHE A 2 -11.91 -0.85 -16.18
C PHE A 2 -10.47 -0.83 -16.72
N ALA A 3 -9.68 0.23 -16.44
CA ALA A 3 -8.29 0.33 -16.90
C ALA A 3 -7.31 -0.65 -16.21
N SER A 4 -7.57 -1.00 -14.94
CA SER A 4 -6.77 -1.99 -14.19
C SER A 4 -7.21 -3.41 -14.55
N LEU A 5 -8.52 -3.63 -14.75
CA LEU A 5 -9.06 -4.92 -15.22
C LEU A 5 -8.47 -5.33 -16.58
N ARG A 6 -8.25 -4.37 -17.49
CA ARG A 6 -7.62 -4.58 -18.81
C ARG A 6 -6.22 -5.21 -18.76
N ARG A 7 -5.51 -5.10 -17.63
CA ARG A 7 -4.16 -5.68 -17.46
C ARG A 7 -4.21 -7.17 -17.07
N LYS A 8 -5.39 -7.73 -16.79
CA LYS A 8 -5.56 -9.14 -16.39
C LYS A 8 -6.37 -9.91 -17.43
N PRO A 9 -5.70 -10.75 -18.27
CA PRO A 9 -6.36 -11.39 -19.40
C PRO A 9 -7.51 -12.31 -18.98
N LEU A 10 -7.38 -13.00 -17.85
CA LEU A 10 -8.44 -13.88 -17.31
C LEU A 10 -9.69 -13.12 -16.85
N GLY A 11 -9.52 -11.97 -16.20
CA GLY A 11 -10.65 -11.13 -15.77
C GLY A 11 -11.40 -10.51 -16.95
N VAL A 12 -10.68 -10.09 -17.99
CA VAL A 12 -11.29 -9.60 -19.25
C VAL A 12 -12.02 -10.73 -19.98
N ALA A 13 -11.43 -11.93 -20.04
CA ALA A 13 -12.07 -13.09 -20.66
C ALA A 13 -13.36 -13.49 -19.93
N ALA A 14 -13.34 -13.52 -18.59
CA ALA A 14 -14.51 -13.82 -17.78
C ALA A 14 -15.62 -12.76 -17.98
N LEU A 15 -15.27 -11.47 -17.97
CA LEU A 15 -16.21 -10.39 -18.24
C LEU A 15 -16.80 -10.46 -19.65
N ALA A 16 -15.97 -10.73 -20.66
CA ALA A 16 -16.39 -10.87 -22.05
C ALA A 16 -17.33 -12.07 -22.23
N TYR A 17 -17.02 -13.21 -21.60
CA TYR A 17 -17.89 -14.38 -21.58
C TYR A 17 -19.25 -14.06 -20.96
N LEU A 18 -19.28 -13.45 -19.77
CA LEU A 18 -20.55 -13.11 -19.09
C LEU A 18 -21.37 -12.10 -19.89
N ALA A 19 -20.72 -11.09 -20.50
CA ALA A 19 -21.40 -10.13 -21.37
C ALA A 19 -21.97 -10.81 -22.63
N CYS A 20 -21.20 -11.71 -23.25
CA CYS A 20 -21.64 -12.50 -24.39
C CYS A 20 -22.82 -13.40 -24.01
N LEU A 21 -22.75 -14.09 -22.87
CA LEU A 21 -23.80 -14.94 -22.34
C LEU A 21 -25.11 -14.17 -22.12
N VAL A 22 -25.03 -12.96 -21.55
CA VAL A 22 -26.20 -12.08 -21.37
C VAL A 22 -26.82 -11.71 -22.71
N VAL A 23 -26.02 -11.32 -23.70
CA VAL A 23 -26.51 -10.98 -25.05
C VAL A 23 -27.17 -12.20 -25.69
N VAL A 24 -26.49 -13.36 -25.68
CA VAL A 24 -26.99 -14.61 -26.26
C VAL A 24 -28.30 -15.06 -25.60
N ALA A 25 -28.38 -15.00 -24.26
CA ALA A 25 -29.56 -15.37 -23.51
C ALA A 25 -30.75 -14.42 -23.76
N MET A 26 -30.51 -13.11 -23.85
CA MET A 26 -31.56 -12.14 -24.15
C MET A 26 -32.03 -12.23 -25.61
N SER A 27 -31.13 -12.62 -26.52
CA SER A 27 -31.43 -12.88 -27.93
C SER A 27 -31.95 -14.29 -28.20
N ALA A 28 -32.21 -15.11 -27.17
CA ALA A 28 -32.71 -16.48 -27.33
C ALA A 28 -33.94 -16.61 -28.26
N PRO A 29 -34.95 -15.72 -28.24
CA PRO A 29 -36.10 -15.82 -29.16
C PRO A 29 -35.76 -15.66 -30.64
N VAL A 30 -34.60 -15.07 -30.95
CA VAL A 30 -34.12 -14.83 -32.32
C VAL A 30 -33.06 -15.86 -32.72
N LEU A 31 -32.22 -16.29 -31.77
CA LEU A 31 -31.12 -17.23 -32.00
C LEU A 31 -31.56 -18.70 -31.96
N ALA A 32 -32.66 -19.02 -31.29
CA ALA A 32 -33.19 -20.38 -31.23
C ALA A 32 -33.73 -20.81 -32.61
N THR A 33 -33.21 -21.91 -33.14
CA THR A 33 -33.61 -22.47 -34.44
C THR A 33 -34.93 -23.23 -34.36
N HIS A 34 -35.21 -23.82 -33.20
CA HIS A 34 -36.43 -24.61 -32.94
C HIS A 34 -37.21 -24.07 -31.74
N ASN A 35 -38.49 -24.41 -31.65
CA ASN A 35 -39.29 -24.17 -30.44
C ASN A 35 -38.69 -24.98 -29.27
N PRO A 36 -38.30 -24.35 -28.13
CA PRO A 36 -37.66 -25.03 -27.01
C PRO A 36 -38.53 -26.11 -26.33
N VAL A 37 -39.84 -26.10 -26.61
CA VAL A 37 -40.82 -27.09 -26.10
C VAL A 37 -41.33 -28.01 -27.23
N GLY A 38 -41.00 -27.71 -28.49
CA GLY A 38 -41.40 -28.53 -29.64
C GLY A 38 -40.71 -29.89 -29.61
N ALA A 39 -41.48 -30.97 -29.69
CA ALA A 39 -41.01 -32.34 -29.67
C ALA A 39 -41.06 -32.95 -31.07
N ASP A 40 -39.94 -33.51 -31.55
CA ASP A 40 -39.88 -34.35 -32.75
C ASP A 40 -39.62 -35.81 -32.37
N LEU A 41 -40.67 -36.63 -32.42
CA LEU A 41 -40.61 -38.04 -32.05
C LEU A 41 -39.73 -38.89 -33.00
N THR A 42 -39.36 -38.37 -34.17
CA THR A 42 -38.46 -39.06 -35.11
C THR A 42 -36.99 -38.85 -34.77
N ALA A 43 -36.68 -37.81 -34.00
CA ALA A 43 -35.35 -37.40 -33.60
C ALA A 43 -35.09 -37.66 -32.11
N VAL A 44 -35.67 -38.68 -31.48
CA VAL A 44 -35.48 -38.93 -30.02
C VAL A 44 -34.04 -39.35 -29.71
N LEU A 45 -33.41 -38.69 -28.72
CA LEU A 45 -32.02 -38.96 -28.29
C LEU A 45 -30.99 -38.87 -29.44
N GLN A 46 -31.24 -38.01 -30.43
CA GLN A 46 -30.32 -37.82 -31.54
C GLN A 46 -29.08 -37.07 -31.06
N GLY A 47 -27.90 -37.55 -31.45
CA GLY A 47 -26.65 -36.82 -31.24
C GLY A 47 -26.57 -35.53 -32.09
N PRO A 48 -25.49 -34.76 -31.95
CA PRO A 48 -25.26 -33.56 -32.77
C PRO A 48 -25.40 -33.85 -34.26
N SER A 49 -26.24 -33.06 -34.94
CA SER A 49 -26.50 -33.14 -36.37
C SER A 49 -26.58 -31.75 -37.01
N SER A 50 -26.67 -31.67 -38.33
CA SER A 50 -26.84 -30.40 -39.04
C SER A 50 -28.18 -29.73 -38.77
N GLU A 51 -29.21 -30.51 -38.43
CA GLU A 51 -30.52 -30.01 -38.05
C GLU A 51 -30.56 -29.67 -36.55
N HIS A 52 -29.99 -30.52 -35.70
CA HIS A 52 -29.91 -30.33 -34.25
C HIS A 52 -28.46 -30.19 -33.81
N LEU A 53 -27.94 -28.95 -33.80
CA LEU A 53 -26.51 -28.65 -33.56
C LEU A 53 -25.95 -29.26 -32.26
N LEU A 54 -26.75 -29.34 -31.20
CA LEU A 54 -26.37 -29.96 -29.93
C LEU A 54 -27.11 -31.29 -29.67
N GLY A 55 -27.85 -31.79 -30.65
CA GLY A 55 -28.72 -32.95 -30.53
C GLY A 55 -30.06 -32.65 -29.89
N THR A 56 -30.78 -33.72 -29.55
CA THR A 56 -32.15 -33.68 -29.01
C THR A 56 -32.28 -34.53 -27.74
N ASP A 57 -33.23 -34.20 -26.89
CA ASP A 57 -33.45 -34.87 -25.61
C ASP A 57 -34.35 -36.13 -25.70
N ALA A 58 -34.79 -36.65 -24.55
CA ALA A 58 -35.60 -37.87 -24.49
C ALA A 58 -37.00 -37.71 -25.10
N LEU A 59 -37.44 -36.46 -25.30
CA LEU A 59 -38.71 -36.10 -25.93
C LEU A 59 -38.49 -35.61 -27.37
N GLY A 60 -37.27 -35.68 -27.91
CA GLY A 60 -36.93 -35.17 -29.23
C GLY A 60 -36.95 -33.63 -29.32
N GLN A 61 -36.75 -32.94 -28.19
CA GLN A 61 -36.70 -31.48 -28.16
C GLN A 61 -35.26 -31.00 -28.38
N ASP A 62 -35.09 -29.91 -29.12
CA ASP A 62 -33.76 -29.38 -29.47
C ASP A 62 -32.99 -28.86 -28.25
N VAL A 63 -31.82 -29.44 -27.99
CA VAL A 63 -31.01 -29.14 -26.80
C VAL A 63 -30.44 -27.72 -26.83
N LEU A 64 -30.12 -27.17 -28.02
CA LEU A 64 -29.57 -25.81 -28.16
C LEU A 64 -30.62 -24.75 -27.84
N SER A 65 -31.82 -24.86 -28.41
CA SER A 65 -32.95 -23.98 -28.11
C SER A 65 -33.28 -24.02 -26.61
N ARG A 66 -33.32 -25.20 -25.99
CA ARG A 66 -33.53 -25.34 -24.55
C ARG A 66 -32.41 -24.69 -23.73
N LEU A 67 -31.16 -24.85 -24.15
CA LEU A 67 -30.01 -24.26 -23.48
C LEU A 67 -30.07 -22.71 -23.48
N LEU A 68 -30.46 -22.11 -24.60
CA LEU A 68 -30.58 -20.65 -24.77
C LEU A 68 -31.70 -20.05 -23.91
N PHE A 69 -32.89 -20.66 -23.94
CA PHE A 69 -34.02 -20.22 -23.11
C PHE A 69 -33.75 -20.47 -21.62
N GLY A 70 -33.15 -21.62 -21.27
CA GLY A 70 -32.73 -21.91 -19.91
C GLY A 70 -31.64 -20.95 -19.39
N ALA A 71 -30.77 -20.44 -20.27
CA ALA A 71 -29.77 -19.43 -19.91
C ALA A 71 -30.43 -18.11 -19.50
N ARG A 72 -31.46 -17.69 -20.22
CA ARG A 72 -32.22 -16.46 -19.93
C ARG A 72 -32.86 -16.52 -18.55
N ASP A 73 -33.57 -17.60 -18.24
CA ASP A 73 -34.24 -17.76 -16.94
C ASP A 73 -33.26 -17.91 -15.78
N SER A 74 -32.12 -18.56 -16.03
CA SER A 74 -31.02 -18.68 -15.06
C SER A 74 -30.43 -17.30 -14.73
N LEU A 75 -30.14 -16.48 -15.73
CA LEU A 75 -29.58 -15.14 -15.51
C LEU A 75 -30.58 -14.18 -14.86
N ILE A 76 -31.87 -14.26 -15.22
CA ILE A 76 -32.92 -13.45 -14.59
C ILE A 76 -33.05 -13.79 -13.10
N GLY A 77 -33.05 -15.08 -12.75
CA GLY A 77 -33.13 -15.52 -11.35
C GLY A 77 -31.91 -15.08 -10.53
N VAL A 78 -30.70 -15.22 -11.08
CA VAL A 78 -29.47 -14.70 -10.45
C VAL A 78 -29.52 -13.19 -10.26
N ALA A 79 -30.01 -12.44 -11.25
CA ALA A 79 -30.15 -10.99 -11.16
C ALA A 79 -31.17 -10.57 -10.08
N GLN A 80 -32.32 -11.25 -10.00
CA GLN A 80 -33.33 -11.00 -8.97
C GLN A 80 -32.78 -11.24 -7.56
N ALA A 81 -32.06 -12.34 -7.35
CA ALA A 81 -31.40 -12.62 -6.08
C ALA A 81 -30.34 -11.56 -5.75
N LEU A 82 -29.49 -11.18 -6.72
CA LEU A 82 -28.45 -10.18 -6.52
C LEU A 82 -29.04 -8.80 -6.15
N ILE A 83 -30.11 -8.39 -6.82
CA ILE A 83 -30.79 -7.12 -6.55
C ILE A 83 -31.35 -7.11 -5.12
N ALA A 84 -32.09 -8.16 -4.73
CA ALA A 84 -32.60 -8.28 -3.37
C ALA A 84 -31.47 -8.28 -2.32
N TRP A 85 -30.39 -9.01 -2.60
CA TRP A 85 -29.21 -9.12 -1.76
C TRP A 85 -28.52 -7.77 -1.54
N LEU A 86 -28.32 -6.98 -2.59
CA LEU A 86 -27.73 -5.63 -2.52
C LEU A 86 -28.66 -4.63 -1.83
N LEU A 87 -29.95 -4.62 -2.17
CA LEU A 87 -30.93 -3.66 -1.64
C LEU A 87 -31.15 -3.81 -0.13
N VAL A 88 -31.04 -5.03 0.40
CA VAL A 88 -31.18 -5.28 1.84
C VAL A 88 -29.84 -5.20 2.55
N GLY A 89 -28.81 -5.86 2.01
CA GLY A 89 -27.57 -6.09 2.76
C GLY A 89 -26.68 -4.85 2.85
N LEU A 90 -26.57 -4.08 1.77
CA LEU A 90 -25.68 -2.93 1.72
C LEU A 90 -26.15 -1.78 2.64
N PRO A 91 -27.44 -1.38 2.65
CA PRO A 91 -27.91 -0.36 3.59
C PRO A 91 -27.78 -0.78 5.04
N LEU A 92 -28.12 -2.04 5.38
CA LEU A 92 -28.00 -2.55 6.75
C LEU A 92 -26.55 -2.54 7.23
N GLY A 93 -25.62 -3.00 6.38
CA GLY A 93 -24.20 -3.02 6.73
C GLY A 93 -23.59 -1.63 6.91
N ILE A 94 -23.93 -0.68 6.02
CA ILE A 94 -23.47 0.71 6.12
C ILE A 94 -24.05 1.39 7.36
N ALA A 95 -25.35 1.23 7.60
CA ALA A 95 -26.00 1.79 8.78
C ALA A 95 -25.40 1.23 10.07
N ALA A 96 -25.20 -0.09 10.17
CA ALA A 96 -24.61 -0.73 11.35
C ALA A 96 -23.18 -0.23 11.62
N GLY A 97 -22.32 -0.19 10.59
CA GLY A 97 -20.93 0.23 10.75
C GLY A 97 -20.80 1.73 11.05
N TYR A 98 -21.56 2.58 10.35
CA TYR A 98 -21.41 4.03 10.48
C TYR A 98 -22.08 4.60 11.74
N LEU A 99 -23.32 4.19 12.05
CA LEU A 99 -24.05 4.69 13.22
C LEU A 99 -23.44 4.16 14.52
N GLY A 100 -23.02 2.88 14.55
CA GLY A 100 -22.45 2.24 15.73
C GLY A 100 -23.43 2.11 16.91
N GLY A 101 -22.89 1.74 18.08
CA GLY A 101 -23.62 1.77 19.36
C GLY A 101 -24.82 0.82 19.42
N THR A 102 -26.01 1.35 19.74
CA THR A 102 -27.25 0.57 19.85
C THR A 102 -27.78 0.13 18.49
N ALA A 103 -27.71 0.99 17.47
CA ALA A 103 -28.16 0.68 16.11
C ALA A 103 -27.39 -0.54 15.55
N ASP A 104 -26.07 -0.54 15.73
CA ASP A 104 -25.22 -1.67 15.36
C ASP A 104 -25.65 -2.97 16.04
N ARG A 105 -25.80 -2.96 17.37
CA ARG A 105 -26.23 -4.16 18.12
C ARG A 105 -27.59 -4.70 17.69
N VAL A 106 -28.56 -3.83 17.40
CA VAL A 106 -29.91 -4.25 16.98
C VAL A 106 -29.85 -4.86 15.58
N ILE A 107 -29.20 -4.18 14.63
CA ILE A 107 -29.06 -4.67 13.26
C ILE A 107 -28.30 -6.00 13.24
N MET A 108 -27.18 -6.09 13.97
CA MET A 108 -26.38 -7.32 14.00
C MET A 108 -27.08 -8.47 14.67
N ARG A 109 -27.89 -8.25 15.72
CA ARG A 109 -28.75 -9.30 16.28
C ARG A 109 -29.73 -9.86 15.26
N PHE A 110 -30.40 -8.99 14.50
CA PHE A 110 -31.30 -9.42 13.44
C PHE A 110 -30.55 -10.22 12.36
N VAL A 111 -29.39 -9.73 11.92
CA VAL A 111 -28.50 -10.42 10.96
C VAL A 111 -28.08 -11.79 11.47
N ASP A 112 -27.69 -11.90 12.74
CA ASP A 112 -27.27 -13.16 13.36
C ASP A 112 -28.41 -14.18 13.43
N ILE A 113 -29.64 -13.73 13.71
CA ILE A 113 -30.84 -14.57 13.69
C ILE A 113 -31.10 -15.09 12.26
N VAL A 114 -31.03 -14.21 11.25
CA VAL A 114 -31.24 -14.62 9.85
C VAL A 114 -30.21 -15.65 9.41
N LEU A 115 -28.94 -15.49 9.81
CA LEU A 115 -27.87 -16.43 9.49
C LEU A 115 -27.96 -17.77 10.22
N ALA A 116 -28.69 -17.84 11.33
CA ALA A 116 -28.97 -19.10 12.01
C ALA A 116 -29.99 -19.98 11.25
N VAL A 117 -30.79 -19.38 10.35
CA VAL A 117 -31.80 -20.10 9.57
C VAL A 117 -31.20 -20.55 8.23
N PRO A 118 -31.20 -21.85 7.90
CA PRO A 118 -30.73 -22.33 6.60
C PRO A 118 -31.56 -21.72 5.46
N SER A 119 -30.94 -20.86 4.64
CA SER A 119 -31.62 -20.12 3.57
C SER A 119 -32.34 -21.03 2.58
N ILE A 120 -31.76 -22.21 2.27
CA ILE A 120 -32.36 -23.19 1.37
C ILE A 120 -33.71 -23.71 1.84
N ILE A 121 -33.91 -23.91 3.14
CA ILE A 121 -35.17 -24.42 3.70
C ILE A 121 -36.28 -23.37 3.52
N VAL A 122 -35.97 -22.11 3.79
CA VAL A 122 -36.92 -21.02 3.62
C VAL A 122 -37.21 -20.75 2.14
N THR A 123 -36.20 -20.87 1.27
CA THR A 123 -36.39 -20.79 -0.19
C THR A 123 -37.30 -21.92 -0.71
N LEU A 124 -37.15 -23.15 -0.21
CA LEU A 124 -38.06 -24.26 -0.54
C LEU A 124 -39.48 -24.01 -0.03
N ALA A 125 -39.63 -23.47 1.18
CA ALA A 125 -40.94 -23.08 1.69
C ALA A 125 -41.59 -21.98 0.83
N ALA A 126 -40.81 -21.01 0.35
CA ALA A 126 -41.29 -19.97 -0.57
C ALA A 126 -41.78 -20.58 -1.90
N LEU A 127 -41.07 -21.57 -2.45
CA LEU A 127 -41.52 -22.28 -3.66
C LEU A 127 -42.86 -22.99 -3.43
N ALA A 128 -43.04 -23.65 -2.29
CA ALA A 128 -44.31 -24.30 -1.96
C ALA A 128 -45.47 -23.31 -1.80
N ILE A 129 -45.22 -22.16 -1.18
CA ILE A 129 -46.24 -21.12 -0.94
C ILE A 129 -46.62 -20.40 -2.24
N PHE A 130 -45.65 -20.09 -3.09
CA PHE A 130 -45.84 -19.29 -4.31
C PHE A 130 -45.94 -20.15 -5.58
N SER A 131 -46.52 -21.36 -5.49
CA SER A 131 -46.83 -22.22 -6.65
C SER A 131 -45.61 -22.48 -7.56
N ASN A 132 -44.47 -22.85 -6.98
CA ASN A 132 -43.20 -23.09 -7.68
C ASN A 132 -42.67 -21.88 -8.48
N SER A 133 -42.99 -20.66 -8.03
CA SER A 133 -42.47 -19.42 -8.63
C SER A 133 -40.97 -19.25 -8.36
N MET A 134 -40.15 -19.50 -9.39
CA MET A 134 -38.70 -19.30 -9.34
C MET A 134 -38.30 -17.86 -8.97
N PRO A 135 -38.97 -16.80 -9.49
CA PRO A 135 -38.69 -15.43 -9.05
C PRO A 135 -38.87 -15.21 -7.55
N ALA A 136 -39.95 -15.74 -6.96
CA ALA A 136 -40.19 -15.63 -5.52
C ALA A 136 -39.07 -16.32 -4.73
N ALA A 137 -38.67 -17.52 -5.15
CA ALA A 137 -37.59 -18.28 -4.54
C ALA A 137 -36.25 -17.53 -4.54
N MET A 138 -35.89 -16.94 -5.68
CA MET A 138 -34.61 -16.24 -5.85
C MET A 138 -34.59 -14.90 -5.10
N ILE A 139 -35.71 -14.16 -5.08
CA ILE A 139 -35.83 -12.94 -4.26
C ILE A 139 -35.72 -13.29 -2.77
N THR A 140 -36.40 -14.34 -2.30
CA THR A 140 -36.29 -14.82 -0.91
C THR A 140 -34.85 -15.24 -0.58
N PHE A 141 -34.20 -16.00 -1.46
CA PHE A 141 -32.81 -16.41 -1.29
C PHE A 141 -31.86 -15.19 -1.19
N GLY A 142 -32.03 -14.20 -2.08
CA GLY A 142 -31.29 -12.94 -2.05
C GLY A 142 -31.47 -12.15 -0.76
N ALA A 143 -32.72 -11.99 -0.32
CA ALA A 143 -33.06 -11.27 0.90
C ALA A 143 -32.47 -11.94 2.17
N LEU A 144 -32.49 -13.27 2.25
CA LEU A 144 -31.88 -14.00 3.37
C LEU A 144 -30.34 -13.94 3.31
N GLY A 145 -29.76 -14.11 2.11
CA GLY A 145 -28.33 -13.99 1.90
C GLY A 145 -27.77 -12.60 2.22
N ALA A 146 -28.62 -11.57 2.19
CA ALA A 146 -28.26 -10.17 2.45
C ALA A 146 -27.65 -9.96 3.84
N ALA A 147 -27.98 -10.83 4.81
CA ALA A 147 -27.37 -10.83 6.13
C ALA A 147 -25.84 -11.02 6.08
N SER A 148 -25.35 -11.86 5.16
CA SER A 148 -23.91 -12.05 4.96
C SER A 148 -23.24 -10.79 4.41
N LEU A 149 -23.88 -10.10 3.46
CA LEU A 149 -23.39 -8.82 2.93
C LEU A 149 -23.38 -7.74 4.00
N ALA A 150 -24.44 -7.64 4.80
CA ALA A 150 -24.55 -6.64 5.86
C ALA A 150 -23.38 -6.78 6.86
N ARG A 151 -23.03 -8.01 7.24
CA ARG A 151 -21.89 -8.28 8.12
C ARG A 151 -20.56 -7.87 7.51
N VAL A 152 -20.30 -8.22 6.24
CA VAL A 152 -19.06 -7.87 5.55
C VAL A 152 -18.97 -6.35 5.31
N ALA A 153 -20.03 -5.74 4.81
CA ALA A 153 -20.11 -4.29 4.59
C ALA A 153 -19.90 -3.51 5.89
N ARG A 154 -20.50 -3.94 7.00
CA ARG A 154 -20.26 -3.35 8.34
C ARG A 154 -18.78 -3.35 8.69
N SER A 155 -18.09 -4.49 8.53
CA SER A 155 -16.67 -4.61 8.87
C SER A 155 -15.79 -3.64 8.08
N ALA A 156 -16.08 -3.45 6.79
CA ALA A 156 -15.37 -2.49 5.95
C ALA A 156 -15.69 -1.04 6.32
N VAL A 157 -16.93 -0.74 6.71
CA VAL A 157 -17.35 0.60 7.11
C VAL A 157 -16.73 1.02 8.43
N LEU A 158 -16.51 0.10 9.38
CA LEU A 158 -15.82 0.41 10.63
C LEU A 158 -14.41 0.95 10.39
N ALA A 159 -13.64 0.34 9.48
CA ALA A 159 -12.31 0.82 9.13
C ALA A 159 -12.34 2.21 8.48
N VAL A 160 -13.31 2.47 7.59
CA VAL A 160 -13.44 3.77 6.90
C VAL A 160 -13.95 4.86 7.85
N ARG A 161 -14.75 4.50 8.85
CA ARG A 161 -15.36 5.44 9.80
C ARG A 161 -14.30 6.18 10.65
N GLU A 162 -13.15 5.57 10.88
CA GLU A 162 -12.06 6.11 11.71
C GLU A 162 -11.09 7.01 10.93
N GLU A 163 -11.36 7.26 9.64
CA GLU A 163 -10.53 8.12 8.80
C GLU A 163 -10.72 9.61 9.09
N LEU A 164 -9.61 10.37 9.09
CA LEU A 164 -9.59 11.80 9.41
C LEU A 164 -10.52 12.66 8.55
N TYR A 165 -10.72 12.28 7.27
CA TYR A 165 -11.62 13.03 6.38
C TYR A 165 -13.11 12.81 6.69
N ILE A 166 -13.47 11.70 7.35
CA ILE A 166 -14.84 11.46 7.85
C ILE A 166 -15.09 12.35 9.06
N ASP A 167 -14.11 12.49 9.95
CA ASP A 167 -14.22 13.40 11.09
C ASP A 167 -14.26 14.86 10.66
N ALA A 168 -13.46 15.25 9.67
CA ALA A 168 -13.57 16.57 9.05
C ALA A 168 -14.98 16.83 8.49
N ALA A 169 -15.58 15.85 7.80
CA ALA A 169 -16.94 15.99 7.27
C ALA A 169 -18.00 16.16 8.38
N ARG A 170 -17.84 15.49 9.52
CA ARG A 170 -18.72 15.65 10.69
C ARG A 170 -18.59 17.02 11.34
N VAL A 171 -17.36 17.49 11.54
CA VAL A 171 -17.10 18.82 12.12
C VAL A 171 -17.64 19.94 11.22
N THR A 172 -17.63 19.74 9.90
CA THR A 172 -18.21 20.67 8.92
C THR A 172 -19.75 20.68 8.92
N GLY A 173 -20.41 19.80 9.70
CA GLY A 173 -21.86 19.76 9.84
C GLY A 173 -22.59 19.05 8.69
N LEU A 174 -21.90 18.22 7.91
CA LEU A 174 -22.55 17.45 6.83
C LEU A 174 -23.55 16.43 7.42
N PRO A 175 -24.73 16.24 6.80
CA PRO A 175 -25.70 15.28 7.30
C PRO A 175 -25.19 13.84 7.19
N THR A 176 -25.45 13.03 8.22
CA THR A 176 -25.03 11.62 8.36
C THR A 176 -25.30 10.79 7.10
N VAL A 177 -26.47 10.95 6.47
CA VAL A 177 -26.84 10.22 5.24
C VAL A 177 -25.93 10.59 4.08
N LEU A 178 -25.57 11.86 3.94
CA LEU A 178 -24.66 12.32 2.88
C LEU A 178 -23.24 11.80 3.12
N ILE A 179 -22.78 11.73 4.37
CA ILE A 179 -21.49 11.12 4.71
C ILE A 179 -21.50 9.63 4.33
N MET A 180 -22.54 8.89 4.70
CA MET A 180 -22.69 7.47 4.37
C MET A 180 -22.68 7.23 2.84
N VAL A 181 -23.43 8.02 2.07
CA VAL A 181 -23.59 7.81 0.63
C VAL A 181 -22.41 8.35 -0.18
N ARG A 182 -21.86 9.51 0.17
CA ARG A 182 -20.86 10.21 -0.64
C ARG A 182 -19.42 9.98 -0.20
N HIS A 183 -19.18 9.62 1.06
CA HIS A 183 -17.84 9.46 1.62
C HIS A 183 -17.52 8.00 2.02
N VAL A 184 -18.48 7.28 2.58
CA VAL A 184 -18.27 5.90 3.06
C VAL A 184 -18.52 4.88 1.94
N LEU A 185 -19.67 4.93 1.29
CA LEU A 185 -20.05 3.96 0.25
C LEU A 185 -18.99 3.84 -0.88
N PRO A 186 -18.45 4.91 -1.47
CA PRO A 186 -17.45 4.78 -2.55
C PRO A 186 -16.18 4.03 -2.14
N ARG A 187 -15.81 4.07 -0.85
CA ARG A 187 -14.66 3.33 -0.31
C ARG A 187 -14.95 1.85 -0.10
N THR A 188 -16.21 1.48 0.13
CA THR A 188 -16.61 0.08 0.35
C THR A 188 -17.09 -0.62 -0.92
N VAL A 189 -17.33 0.10 -2.03
CA VAL A 189 -17.71 -0.50 -3.32
C VAL A 189 -16.77 -1.64 -3.74
N GLY A 190 -15.46 -1.51 -3.49
CA GLY A 190 -14.49 -2.56 -3.86
C GLY A 190 -14.80 -3.92 -3.24
N ILE A 191 -15.11 -3.97 -1.94
CA ILE A 191 -15.47 -5.23 -1.27
C ILE A 191 -16.86 -5.73 -1.69
N VAL A 192 -17.80 -4.82 -1.95
CA VAL A 192 -19.18 -5.15 -2.37
C VAL A 192 -19.18 -5.83 -3.73
N ILE A 193 -18.39 -5.34 -4.70
CA ILE A 193 -18.34 -5.95 -6.04
C ILE A 193 -17.77 -7.38 -5.97
N ILE A 194 -16.74 -7.62 -5.14
CA ILE A 194 -16.16 -8.96 -4.97
C ILE A 194 -17.22 -9.91 -4.39
N GLN A 195 -17.90 -9.51 -3.32
CA GLN A 195 -18.95 -10.32 -2.71
C GLN A 195 -20.12 -10.57 -3.66
N ALA A 196 -20.48 -9.59 -4.49
CA ALA A 196 -21.53 -9.74 -5.50
C ALA A 196 -21.20 -10.84 -6.52
N SER A 197 -19.94 -10.91 -6.99
CA SER A 197 -19.52 -11.94 -7.95
C SER A 197 -19.60 -13.36 -7.37
N LEU A 198 -19.15 -13.55 -6.12
CA LEU A 198 -19.26 -14.83 -5.41
C LEU A 198 -20.72 -15.19 -5.16
N PHE A 199 -21.54 -14.21 -4.78
CA PHE A 199 -22.96 -14.40 -4.57
C PHE A 199 -23.68 -14.84 -5.86
N CYS A 200 -23.35 -14.27 -7.02
CA CYS A 200 -23.90 -14.72 -8.30
C CYS A 200 -23.59 -16.19 -8.61
N ALA A 201 -22.36 -16.65 -8.33
CA ALA A 201 -21.98 -18.06 -8.51
C ALA A 201 -22.80 -18.97 -7.58
N ILE A 202 -22.96 -18.60 -6.31
CA ILE A 202 -23.75 -19.35 -5.33
C ILE A 202 -25.23 -19.36 -5.73
N ALA A 203 -25.79 -18.22 -6.13
CA ALA A 203 -27.17 -18.10 -6.57
C ALA A 203 -27.46 -18.97 -7.79
N LEU A 204 -26.55 -19.02 -8.77
CA LEU A 204 -26.67 -19.91 -9.92
C LEU A 204 -26.65 -21.38 -9.50
N GLY A 205 -25.75 -21.76 -8.58
CA GLY A 205 -25.69 -23.11 -8.04
C GLY A 205 -26.96 -23.53 -7.29
N VAL A 206 -27.52 -22.63 -6.48
CA VAL A 206 -28.78 -22.87 -5.76
C VAL A 206 -29.95 -22.98 -6.73
N GLN A 207 -30.07 -22.06 -7.70
CA GLN A 207 -31.14 -22.07 -8.68
C GLN A 207 -31.13 -23.35 -9.54
N THR A 208 -29.96 -23.74 -10.04
CA THR A 208 -29.77 -24.96 -10.84
C THR A 208 -30.01 -26.22 -9.99
N GLY A 209 -29.56 -26.24 -8.73
CA GLY A 209 -29.84 -27.33 -7.79
C GLY A 209 -31.33 -27.48 -7.47
N LEU A 210 -32.06 -26.38 -7.25
CA LEU A 210 -33.51 -26.43 -7.00
C LEU A 210 -34.28 -26.95 -8.21
N ALA A 211 -33.92 -26.51 -9.42
CA ALA A 211 -34.52 -27.00 -10.66
C ALA A 211 -34.17 -28.47 -10.91
N PHE A 212 -32.95 -28.91 -10.60
CA PHE A 212 -32.54 -30.31 -10.67
C PHE A 212 -33.36 -31.21 -9.74
N LEU A 213 -33.68 -30.72 -8.54
CA LEU A 213 -34.52 -31.42 -7.57
C LEU A 213 -36.03 -31.39 -7.90
N GLY A 214 -36.42 -30.75 -9.00
CA GLY A 214 -37.82 -30.68 -9.45
C GLY A 214 -38.65 -29.56 -8.82
N PHE A 215 -38.04 -28.64 -8.08
CA PHE A 215 -38.73 -27.48 -7.48
C PHE A 215 -38.78 -26.25 -8.40
N GLY A 216 -38.40 -26.42 -9.68
CA GLY A 216 -38.42 -25.36 -10.69
C GLY A 216 -39.70 -25.32 -11.53
N PRO A 217 -39.73 -24.46 -12.57
CA PRO A 217 -40.76 -24.51 -13.61
C PRO A 217 -40.97 -25.96 -14.08
N PRO A 218 -42.22 -26.46 -14.13
CA PRO A 218 -42.47 -27.85 -14.47
C PRO A 218 -42.08 -28.15 -15.92
N PRO A 219 -41.66 -29.39 -16.25
CA PRO A 219 -41.46 -29.80 -17.63
C PRO A 219 -42.75 -29.59 -18.43
N PRO A 220 -42.67 -29.12 -19.69
CA PRO A 220 -41.50 -29.10 -20.57
C PRO A 220 -40.68 -27.79 -20.56
N ALA A 221 -40.81 -26.94 -19.53
CA ALA A 221 -40.08 -25.67 -19.49
C ALA A 221 -38.54 -25.86 -19.47
N PRO A 222 -37.79 -25.15 -20.33
CA PRO A 222 -36.34 -25.31 -20.41
C PRO A 222 -35.64 -24.64 -19.22
N THR A 223 -34.99 -25.42 -18.36
CA THR A 223 -34.11 -24.89 -17.29
C THR A 223 -32.81 -25.67 -17.27
N TRP A 224 -31.68 -25.00 -16.97
CA TRP A 224 -30.39 -25.68 -16.91
C TRP A 224 -30.37 -26.83 -15.88
N GLY A 225 -30.97 -26.62 -14.70
CA GLY A 225 -31.09 -27.67 -13.69
C GLY A 225 -31.98 -28.84 -14.12
N GLY A 226 -33.13 -28.55 -14.74
CA GLY A 226 -34.04 -29.58 -15.26
C GLY A 226 -33.41 -30.40 -16.40
N MET A 227 -32.68 -29.74 -17.30
CA MET A 227 -31.92 -30.42 -18.37
C MET A 227 -30.83 -31.34 -17.80
N VAL A 228 -30.14 -30.93 -16.74
CA VAL A 228 -29.18 -31.80 -16.05
C VAL A 228 -29.88 -32.97 -15.38
N ALA A 229 -31.03 -32.76 -14.71
CA ALA A 229 -31.80 -33.83 -14.09
C ALA A 229 -32.22 -34.89 -15.13
N GLU A 230 -32.78 -34.45 -16.24
CA GLU A 230 -33.13 -35.32 -17.36
C GLU A 230 -31.91 -36.09 -17.89
N ALA A 231 -30.81 -35.39 -18.17
CA ALA A 231 -29.57 -36.01 -18.64
C ALA A 231 -29.01 -37.07 -17.68
N THR A 232 -29.12 -36.87 -16.36
CA THR A 232 -28.67 -37.88 -15.38
C THR A 232 -29.46 -39.18 -15.43
N THR A 233 -30.76 -39.12 -15.78
CA THR A 233 -31.58 -40.33 -15.97
C THR A 233 -31.18 -41.11 -17.22
N MET A 234 -30.63 -40.43 -18.22
CA MET A 234 -30.23 -40.99 -19.52
C MET A 234 -28.72 -41.24 -19.64
N LEU A 235 -27.94 -41.02 -18.57
CA LEU A 235 -26.47 -41.00 -18.61
C LEU A 235 -25.84 -42.28 -19.18
N GLN A 236 -26.46 -43.45 -18.89
CA GLN A 236 -25.99 -44.74 -19.40
C GLN A 236 -26.28 -44.96 -20.88
N ARG A 237 -27.28 -44.27 -21.45
CA ARG A 237 -27.72 -44.43 -22.84
C ARG A 237 -27.12 -43.36 -23.75
N HIS A 238 -27.17 -42.10 -23.32
CA HIS A 238 -26.70 -40.95 -24.09
C HIS A 238 -25.98 -39.95 -23.18
N PRO A 239 -24.68 -40.17 -22.87
CA PRO A 239 -23.92 -39.31 -21.97
C PRO A 239 -23.74 -37.87 -22.50
N TRP A 240 -23.89 -37.67 -23.81
CA TRP A 240 -23.79 -36.36 -24.45
C TRP A 240 -24.79 -35.34 -23.88
N LEU A 241 -25.99 -35.76 -23.47
CA LEU A 241 -27.04 -34.85 -22.98
C LEU A 241 -26.62 -34.04 -21.74
N LEU A 242 -25.69 -34.56 -20.95
CA LEU A 242 -25.19 -33.87 -19.76
C LEU A 242 -24.20 -32.75 -20.11
N VAL A 243 -23.48 -32.89 -21.23
CA VAL A 243 -22.34 -32.03 -21.56
C VAL A 243 -22.75 -30.57 -21.82
N PRO A 244 -23.76 -30.26 -22.66
CA PRO A 244 -24.12 -28.86 -22.94
C PRO A 244 -24.57 -28.06 -21.72
N SER A 245 -25.51 -28.60 -20.94
CA SER A 245 -26.06 -27.94 -19.75
C SER A 245 -25.05 -27.91 -18.60
N GLY A 246 -24.33 -29.01 -18.38
CA GLY A 246 -23.26 -29.09 -17.38
C GLY A 246 -22.11 -28.12 -17.66
N ALA A 247 -21.65 -28.03 -18.93
CA ALA A 247 -20.61 -27.10 -19.34
C ALA A 247 -21.07 -25.64 -19.19
N ALA A 248 -22.31 -25.31 -19.57
CA ALA A 248 -22.85 -23.96 -19.39
C ALA A 248 -22.86 -23.52 -17.93
N ILE A 249 -23.29 -24.39 -17.01
CA ILE A 249 -23.27 -24.12 -15.57
C ILE A 249 -21.82 -23.97 -15.06
N ALA A 250 -20.94 -24.90 -15.42
CA ALA A 250 -19.55 -24.90 -14.95
C ALA A 250 -18.77 -23.65 -15.42
N VAL A 251 -18.83 -23.32 -16.71
CA VAL A 251 -18.12 -22.16 -17.28
C VAL A 251 -18.68 -20.86 -16.71
N THR A 252 -20.00 -20.75 -16.55
CA THR A 252 -20.63 -19.55 -15.98
C THR A 252 -20.28 -19.36 -14.51
N THR A 253 -20.26 -20.44 -13.73
CA THR A 253 -19.86 -20.41 -12.32
C THR A 253 -18.39 -20.01 -12.18
N MET A 254 -17.51 -20.59 -13.01
CA MET A 254 -16.10 -20.24 -13.05
C MET A 254 -15.88 -18.78 -13.50
N ALA A 255 -16.64 -18.29 -14.47
CA ALA A 255 -16.56 -16.91 -14.92
C ALA A 255 -16.94 -15.91 -13.81
N PHE A 256 -17.97 -16.19 -13.01
CA PHE A 256 -18.30 -15.36 -11.84
C PHE A 256 -17.17 -15.36 -10.80
N GLY A 257 -16.57 -16.53 -10.50
CA GLY A 257 -15.44 -16.64 -9.57
C GLY A 257 -14.19 -15.88 -10.05
N LEU A 258 -13.78 -16.11 -11.30
CA LEU A 258 -12.63 -15.45 -11.92
C LEU A 258 -12.80 -13.93 -12.01
N LEU A 259 -14.02 -13.47 -12.29
CA LEU A 259 -14.33 -12.04 -12.26
C LEU A 259 -14.12 -11.46 -10.86
N GLY A 260 -14.56 -12.17 -9.82
CA GLY A 260 -14.35 -11.80 -8.42
C GLY A 260 -12.89 -11.67 -8.02
N ASP A 261 -12.07 -12.67 -8.38
CA ASP A 261 -10.62 -12.66 -8.10
C ASP A 261 -9.90 -11.54 -8.85
N ALA A 262 -10.21 -11.34 -10.14
CA ALA A 262 -9.64 -10.24 -10.92
C ALA A 262 -9.98 -8.86 -10.33
N LEU A 263 -11.21 -8.69 -9.81
CA LEU A 263 -11.64 -7.47 -9.15
C LEU A 263 -11.01 -7.29 -7.76
N ARG A 264 -10.84 -8.39 -7.01
CA ARG A 264 -10.15 -8.40 -5.72
C ARG A 264 -8.73 -7.91 -5.88
N ASP A 265 -8.00 -8.47 -6.83
CA ASP A 265 -6.62 -8.07 -7.05
C ASP A 265 -6.53 -6.65 -7.62
N ALA A 266 -7.43 -6.23 -8.51
CA ALA A 266 -7.46 -4.85 -9.01
C ALA A 266 -7.71 -3.84 -7.88
N ASN A 267 -8.46 -4.22 -6.84
CA ASN A 267 -8.70 -3.38 -5.67
C ASN A 267 -7.53 -3.43 -4.66
N ALA A 268 -6.85 -4.57 -4.52
CA ALA A 268 -5.62 -4.71 -3.75
C ALA A 268 -4.47 -3.90 -4.39
N GLU A 269 -4.34 -3.97 -5.72
CA GLU A 269 -3.41 -3.14 -6.49
C GLU A 269 -3.76 -1.65 -6.38
N LYS A 270 -5.01 -1.22 -6.20
CA LYS A 270 -5.24 0.22 -5.92
C LYS A 270 -4.67 0.71 -4.58
N HIS A 271 -4.47 -0.18 -3.63
CA HIS A 271 -3.92 0.14 -2.30
C HIS A 271 -2.41 -0.16 -2.20
N VAL A 272 -1.87 -1.02 -3.09
CA VAL A 272 -0.45 -1.42 -3.12
C VAL A 272 0.30 -0.87 -4.34
N ALA A 273 -0.39 -0.48 -5.41
CA ALA A 273 0.22 0.09 -6.61
C ALA A 273 0.64 1.53 -6.33
N ALA A 274 1.84 1.64 -5.76
CA ALA A 274 2.86 2.46 -6.38
C ALA A 274 2.72 2.35 -7.91
N PRO A 275 2.63 3.47 -8.65
CA PRO A 275 2.72 3.43 -10.11
C PRO A 275 3.98 2.65 -10.44
N THR A 276 3.84 1.53 -11.17
CA THR A 276 4.99 0.95 -11.86
C THR A 276 5.50 2.08 -12.76
N PRO A 277 6.70 2.61 -12.54
CA PRO A 277 7.19 3.63 -13.44
C PRO A 277 7.24 2.97 -14.80
N ALA A 278 6.46 3.50 -15.74
CA ALA A 278 6.77 3.31 -17.13
C ALA A 278 8.27 3.63 -17.24
N ARG A 279 9.01 2.68 -17.81
CA ARG A 279 10.46 2.68 -17.95
C ARG A 279 10.88 3.82 -18.88
N ARG A 280 10.62 5.06 -18.48
CA ARG A 280 11.31 6.23 -18.98
C ARG A 280 12.66 6.08 -18.33
N ARG A 281 13.67 5.67 -19.10
CA ARG A 281 15.05 6.03 -18.77
C ARG A 281 14.97 7.49 -18.33
N ALA A 282 15.24 7.75 -17.05
CA ALA A 282 15.41 9.11 -16.58
C ALA A 282 16.33 9.74 -17.62
N ARG A 283 15.82 10.75 -18.32
CA ARG A 283 16.64 11.54 -19.22
C ARG A 283 17.51 12.32 -18.25
N VAL A 284 18.56 11.67 -17.76
CA VAL A 284 19.62 12.26 -16.95
C VAL A 284 20.02 13.49 -17.76
N ALA A 285 19.69 14.66 -17.22
CA ALA A 285 20.29 15.88 -17.73
C ALA A 285 21.80 15.62 -17.75
N ALA A 286 22.44 15.91 -18.89
CA ALA A 286 23.85 15.61 -19.10
C ALA A 286 24.65 15.99 -17.84
N PRO A 287 25.54 15.12 -17.36
CA PRO A 287 26.27 15.36 -16.12
C PRO A 287 26.94 16.73 -16.21
N VAL A 288 26.52 17.65 -15.33
CA VAL A 288 27.30 18.85 -15.08
C VAL A 288 28.64 18.34 -14.57
N GLU A 289 29.72 18.73 -15.25
CA GLU A 289 31.09 18.34 -14.95
C GLU A 289 31.49 18.95 -13.60
N ALA A 290 31.03 18.31 -12.52
CA ALA A 290 31.44 18.63 -11.16
C ALA A 290 32.92 18.24 -11.01
N PRO A 291 33.70 19.02 -10.23
CA PRO A 291 35.11 18.74 -10.02
C PRO A 291 35.30 17.30 -9.52
N ALA A 292 36.35 16.64 -10.04
CA ALA A 292 36.68 15.27 -9.69
C ALA A 292 36.80 15.11 -8.16
N PRO A 293 36.33 13.99 -7.58
CA PRO A 293 36.47 13.75 -6.16
C PRO A 293 37.95 13.83 -5.76
N THR A 294 38.24 14.49 -4.64
CA THR A 294 39.47 14.20 -3.91
C THR A 294 39.35 12.76 -3.38
N ASP A 295 40.43 11.99 -3.39
CA ASP A 295 40.46 10.56 -2.98
C ASP A 295 40.02 10.28 -1.51
N ASP A 296 39.54 11.30 -0.81
CA ASP A 296 39.28 11.34 0.64
C ASP A 296 37.78 11.31 1.01
N GLU A 297 36.86 11.23 0.04
CA GLU A 297 35.40 11.25 0.26
C GLU A 297 34.74 9.87 0.04
N LEU A 298 34.02 9.36 1.04
CA LEU A 298 33.28 8.10 0.95
C LEU A 298 31.95 8.28 0.22
N LEU A 299 31.20 9.33 0.58
CA LEU A 299 29.96 9.77 -0.06
C LEU A 299 30.10 11.26 -0.40
N SER A 300 29.76 11.62 -1.63
CA SER A 300 29.70 13.01 -2.09
C SER A 300 28.35 13.28 -2.74
N VAL A 301 27.66 14.30 -2.24
CA VAL A 301 26.40 14.81 -2.77
C VAL A 301 26.66 16.23 -3.30
N ARG A 302 26.29 16.47 -4.56
CA ARG A 302 26.55 17.74 -5.26
C ARG A 302 25.30 18.20 -5.98
N ASP A 303 24.84 19.40 -5.66
CA ASP A 303 23.69 20.06 -6.29
C ASP A 303 22.46 19.15 -6.45
N LEU A 304 22.21 18.27 -5.48
CA LEU A 304 21.11 17.31 -5.53
C LEU A 304 19.77 18.04 -5.50
N THR A 305 19.02 17.89 -6.60
CA THR A 305 17.68 18.44 -6.74
C THR A 305 16.69 17.30 -6.97
N VAL A 306 15.64 17.28 -6.15
CA VAL A 306 14.56 16.29 -6.22
C VAL A 306 13.24 17.02 -6.33
N ALA A 307 12.38 16.56 -7.24
CA ALA A 307 11.05 17.13 -7.43
C ALA A 307 9.98 16.03 -7.46
N PHE A 308 8.79 16.36 -6.97
CA PHE A 308 7.60 15.54 -7.14
C PHE A 308 6.81 15.99 -8.36
N THR A 309 6.34 15.04 -9.16
CA THR A 309 5.43 15.31 -10.28
C THR A 309 4.02 14.79 -9.95
N SER A 310 3.06 15.70 -9.84
CA SER A 310 1.65 15.39 -9.61
C SER A 310 0.77 16.16 -10.59
N GLU A 311 -0.14 15.47 -11.28
CA GLU A 311 -1.07 16.07 -12.26
C GLU A 311 -0.39 16.96 -13.33
N GLY A 312 0.88 16.69 -13.65
CA GLY A 312 1.68 17.46 -14.61
C GLY A 312 2.39 18.69 -14.02
N VAL A 313 2.16 19.01 -12.74
CA VAL A 313 2.89 20.05 -12.00
C VAL A 313 4.10 19.41 -11.32
N GLN A 314 5.27 20.01 -11.54
CA GLN A 314 6.53 19.61 -10.92
C GLN A 314 6.84 20.56 -9.77
N THR A 315 6.99 20.01 -8.56
CA THR A 315 7.29 20.75 -7.34
C THR A 315 8.63 20.29 -6.78
N THR A 316 9.63 21.16 -6.80
CA THR A 316 10.95 20.90 -6.21
C THR A 316 10.85 20.83 -4.69
N VAL A 317 11.46 19.80 -4.09
CA VAL A 317 11.44 19.53 -2.65
C VAL A 317 12.83 19.38 -2.03
N LEU A 318 13.85 19.13 -2.86
CA LEU A 318 15.26 19.36 -2.52
C LEU A 318 15.81 20.27 -3.61
N ASP A 319 16.47 21.36 -3.23
CA ASP A 319 17.07 22.33 -4.14
C ASP A 319 18.57 22.42 -3.88
N ARG A 320 19.35 21.85 -4.81
CA ARG A 320 20.82 21.89 -4.83
C ARG A 320 21.47 21.56 -3.48
N VAL A 321 21.05 20.45 -2.88
CA VAL A 321 21.65 19.92 -1.64
C VAL A 321 23.07 19.44 -1.93
N GLY A 322 24.04 19.84 -1.11
CA GLY A 322 25.43 19.43 -1.26
C GLY A 322 26.11 19.19 0.09
N PHE A 323 26.81 18.06 0.21
CA PHE A 323 27.66 17.72 1.36
C PHE A 323 28.48 16.46 1.08
N ASP A 324 29.51 16.23 1.90
CA ASP A 324 30.36 15.04 1.85
C ASP A 324 30.37 14.30 3.18
N VAL A 325 30.75 13.03 3.13
CA VAL A 325 31.07 12.18 4.28
C VAL A 325 32.40 11.51 4.02
N ARG A 326 33.38 11.74 4.90
CA ARG A 326 34.71 11.10 4.81
C ARG A 326 34.71 9.69 5.43
N PRO A 327 35.66 8.83 5.04
CA PRO A 327 35.83 7.52 5.69
C PRO A 327 36.03 7.65 7.21
N GLY A 328 35.24 6.93 7.99
CA GLY A 328 35.31 6.94 9.46
C GLY A 328 34.72 8.18 10.14
N GLU A 329 34.21 9.16 9.38
CA GLU A 329 33.56 10.37 9.93
C GLU A 329 32.10 10.09 10.32
N THR A 330 31.64 10.70 11.41
CA THR A 330 30.21 10.81 11.72
C THR A 330 29.69 12.21 11.43
N VAL A 331 28.81 12.32 10.43
CA VAL A 331 28.22 13.58 9.97
C VAL A 331 26.75 13.65 10.34
N GLY A 332 26.36 14.72 11.03
CA GLY A 332 24.96 15.02 11.35
C GLY A 332 24.23 15.67 10.18
N LEU A 333 23.03 15.24 9.85
CA LEU A 333 22.09 15.93 8.97
C LEU A 333 20.91 16.41 9.79
N VAL A 334 20.79 17.73 9.97
CA VAL A 334 19.96 18.33 11.03
C VAL A 334 19.00 19.35 10.45
N GLY A 335 17.82 19.48 11.04
CA GLY A 335 16.82 20.49 10.65
C GLY A 335 15.41 20.15 11.12
N GLU A 336 14.48 21.08 10.97
CA GLU A 336 13.06 20.89 11.30
C GLU A 336 12.44 19.72 10.51
N SER A 337 11.34 19.17 11.01
CA SER A 337 10.57 18.16 10.27
C SER A 337 10.15 18.71 8.90
N GLY A 338 10.25 17.88 7.85
CA GLY A 338 9.95 18.29 6.48
C GLY A 338 11.06 19.10 5.77
N SER A 339 12.25 19.28 6.36
CA SER A 339 13.36 19.99 5.71
C SER A 339 14.04 19.23 4.56
N GLY A 340 13.73 17.93 4.38
CA GLY A 340 14.26 17.11 3.28
C GLY A 340 15.32 16.07 3.67
N LYS A 341 15.61 15.91 4.97
CA LYS A 341 16.67 15.00 5.46
C LYS A 341 16.47 13.54 5.05
N SER A 342 15.32 12.95 5.39
CA SER A 342 14.98 11.56 5.02
C SER A 342 14.84 11.37 3.51
N LEU A 343 14.39 12.41 2.78
CA LEU A 343 14.32 12.32 1.32
C LEU A 343 15.72 12.28 0.69
N THR A 344 16.68 12.99 1.31
CA THR A 344 18.10 13.00 0.89
C THR A 344 18.74 11.63 1.09
N SER A 345 18.51 10.97 2.23
CA SER A 345 19.00 9.59 2.44
C SER A 345 18.36 8.58 1.50
N LEU A 346 17.05 8.69 1.25
CA LEU A 346 16.36 7.85 0.28
C LEU A 346 16.87 8.07 -1.15
N ALA A 347 17.28 9.29 -1.51
CA ALA A 347 17.94 9.57 -2.79
C ALA A 347 19.28 8.83 -2.91
N VAL A 348 20.11 8.86 -1.86
CA VAL A 348 21.38 8.11 -1.81
C VAL A 348 21.16 6.61 -2.00
N LEU A 349 20.09 6.05 -1.40
CA LEU A 349 19.78 4.63 -1.52
C LEU A 349 19.05 4.25 -2.81
N GLY A 350 18.61 5.22 -3.63
CA GLY A 350 17.75 4.95 -4.80
C GLY A 350 16.35 4.43 -4.41
N LEU A 351 15.83 4.88 -3.27
CA LEU A 351 14.56 4.48 -2.66
C LEU A 351 13.56 5.65 -2.60
N LEU A 352 13.69 6.63 -3.50
CA LEU A 352 12.75 7.74 -3.57
C LEU A 352 11.30 7.25 -3.73
N PRO A 353 10.32 7.89 -3.06
CA PRO A 353 8.93 7.51 -3.16
C PRO A 353 8.40 7.72 -4.58
N SER A 354 7.28 7.06 -4.89
CA SER A 354 6.63 7.21 -6.19
C SER A 354 6.27 8.68 -6.47
N GLY A 355 6.59 9.14 -7.68
CA GLY A 355 6.36 10.52 -8.11
C GLY A 355 7.52 11.47 -7.79
N ALA A 356 8.46 11.09 -6.92
CA ALA A 356 9.71 11.82 -6.72
C ALA A 356 10.77 11.37 -7.74
N GLU A 357 11.46 12.34 -8.36
CA GLU A 357 12.54 12.10 -9.29
C GLU A 357 13.72 13.03 -8.99
N ILE A 358 14.94 12.52 -9.16
CA ILE A 358 16.16 13.34 -9.16
C ILE A 358 16.16 14.12 -10.48
N THR A 359 16.03 15.44 -10.41
CA THR A 359 15.97 16.33 -11.59
C THR A 359 17.31 16.98 -11.92
N GLY A 360 18.24 17.00 -10.95
CA GLY A 360 19.56 17.55 -11.12
C GLY A 360 20.51 17.13 -10.00
N GLY A 361 21.80 17.37 -10.22
CA GLY A 361 22.87 17.02 -9.30
C GLY A 361 23.48 15.64 -9.50
N SER A 362 24.37 15.28 -8.58
CA SER A 362 25.15 14.05 -8.58
C SER A 362 25.23 13.48 -7.17
N ILE A 363 25.19 12.16 -7.07
CA ILE A 363 25.44 11.43 -5.82
C ILE A 363 26.49 10.37 -6.12
N ARG A 364 27.66 10.48 -5.50
CA ARG A 364 28.78 9.56 -5.71
C ARG A 364 29.13 8.83 -4.43
N TYR A 365 29.28 7.52 -4.52
CA TYR A 365 29.79 6.68 -3.44
C TYR A 365 31.09 6.02 -3.90
N ARG A 366 32.20 6.31 -3.22
CA ARG A 366 33.55 5.83 -3.58
C ARG A 366 33.86 6.06 -5.07
N GLY A 367 33.56 7.26 -5.56
CA GLY A 367 33.70 7.67 -6.96
C GLY A 367 32.63 7.15 -7.93
N THR A 368 31.77 6.21 -7.51
CA THR A 368 30.71 5.63 -8.36
C THR A 368 29.44 6.48 -8.33
N GLU A 369 28.96 6.90 -9.49
CA GLU A 369 27.71 7.66 -9.65
C GLU A 369 26.48 6.79 -9.38
N LEU A 370 25.74 7.08 -8.30
CA LEU A 370 24.59 6.30 -7.84
C LEU A 370 23.35 6.45 -8.72
N PRO A 371 22.89 7.66 -9.13
CA PRO A 371 21.67 7.81 -9.92
C PRO A 371 21.70 7.06 -11.26
N SER A 372 22.88 6.75 -11.79
CA SER A 372 23.06 5.96 -13.01
C SER A 372 23.00 4.43 -12.82
N LEU A 373 23.03 3.94 -11.59
CA LEU A 373 23.04 2.50 -11.31
C LEU A 373 21.72 1.82 -11.68
N GLY A 374 21.82 0.61 -12.21
CA GLY A 374 20.68 -0.26 -12.44
C GLY A 374 20.14 -0.89 -11.15
N PRO A 375 18.93 -1.48 -11.17
CA PRO A 375 18.32 -2.11 -9.99
C PRO A 375 19.16 -3.23 -9.37
N GLU A 376 19.96 -3.96 -10.16
CA GLU A 376 20.85 -5.00 -9.66
C GLU A 376 22.07 -4.46 -8.92
N GLU A 377 22.62 -3.34 -9.39
CA GLU A 377 23.76 -2.68 -8.76
C GLU A 377 23.35 -2.07 -7.42
N TYR A 378 22.20 -1.39 -7.39
CA TYR A 378 21.59 -0.94 -6.13
C TYR A 378 21.35 -2.10 -5.16
N ARG A 379 20.81 -3.23 -5.64
CA ARG A 379 20.60 -4.41 -4.78
C ARG A 379 21.89 -4.98 -4.21
N ARG A 380 23.01 -4.93 -4.96
CA ARG A 380 24.32 -5.36 -4.44
C ARG A 380 24.86 -4.40 -3.40
N MET A 381 24.73 -3.09 -3.64
CA MET A 381 25.25 -2.04 -2.76
C MET A 381 24.48 -1.96 -1.43
N ARG A 382 23.15 -2.04 -1.46
CA ARG A 382 22.30 -1.94 -0.26
C ARG A 382 22.60 -3.08 0.71
N GLY A 383 22.76 -2.74 1.98
CA GLY A 383 23.09 -3.66 3.08
C GLY A 383 24.57 -4.06 3.16
N SER A 384 25.29 -4.11 2.03
CA SER A 384 26.70 -4.55 2.01
C SER A 384 27.71 -3.39 1.98
N GLU A 385 27.41 -2.30 1.28
CA GLU A 385 28.26 -1.10 1.21
C GLU A 385 27.60 0.06 1.97
N ILE A 386 26.28 0.24 1.77
CA ILE A 386 25.46 1.25 2.46
C ILE A 386 24.27 0.56 3.13
N ALA A 387 24.12 0.73 4.44
CA ALA A 387 22.97 0.26 5.20
C ALA A 387 22.19 1.42 5.81
N MET A 388 20.96 1.16 6.21
CA MET A 388 20.08 2.15 6.82
C MET A 388 19.40 1.59 8.06
N ILE A 389 19.32 2.41 9.11
CA ILE A 389 18.41 2.24 10.23
C ILE A 389 17.27 3.25 10.03
N SER A 390 16.04 2.74 9.89
CA SER A 390 14.84 3.58 9.69
C SER A 390 14.32 4.17 11.00
N GLN A 391 13.54 5.25 10.88
CA GLN A 391 12.95 6.01 11.99
C GLN A 391 12.12 5.16 12.98
N GLU A 392 11.40 4.15 12.51
CA GLU A 392 10.56 3.30 13.36
C GLU A 392 10.97 1.81 13.29
N PRO A 393 11.67 1.26 14.31
CA PRO A 393 12.19 -0.11 14.26
C PRO A 393 11.10 -1.18 14.22
N MET A 394 9.97 -0.93 14.88
CA MET A 394 8.86 -1.87 14.94
C MET A 394 8.16 -2.06 13.60
N VAL A 395 8.14 -1.03 12.76
CA VAL A 395 7.60 -1.09 11.39
C VAL A 395 8.57 -1.79 10.44
N ALA A 396 9.87 -1.73 10.73
CA ALA A 396 10.89 -2.42 9.93
C ALA A 396 10.93 -3.95 10.15
N LEU A 397 10.37 -4.45 11.26
CA LEU A 397 10.33 -5.87 11.57
C LEU A 397 8.98 -6.49 11.18
N ASP A 398 9.01 -7.62 10.46
CA ASP A 398 7.78 -8.35 10.12
C ASP A 398 7.24 -9.09 11.36
N PRO A 399 6.02 -8.76 11.85
CA PRO A 399 5.46 -9.35 13.07
C PRO A 399 5.16 -10.85 12.93
N SER A 400 5.13 -11.39 11.72
CA SER A 400 4.83 -12.79 11.39
C SER A 400 6.04 -13.71 11.59
N PHE A 401 7.25 -13.16 11.70
CA PHE A 401 8.49 -13.93 11.79
C PHE A 401 9.25 -13.64 13.08
N ARG A 402 9.93 -14.66 13.60
CA ARG A 402 10.82 -14.51 14.76
C ARG A 402 12.02 -13.64 14.40
N ILE A 403 12.49 -12.86 15.36
CA ILE A 403 13.64 -11.94 15.23
C ILE A 403 14.85 -12.64 14.62
N GLY A 404 15.25 -13.80 15.15
CA GLY A 404 16.41 -14.53 14.66
C GLY A 404 16.26 -15.02 13.22
N THR A 405 15.03 -15.25 12.75
CA THR A 405 14.77 -15.64 11.35
C THR A 405 15.02 -14.46 10.41
N GLN A 406 14.52 -13.27 10.79
CA GLN A 406 14.67 -12.05 9.99
C GLN A 406 16.14 -11.60 9.93
N VAL A 407 16.88 -11.65 11.05
CA VAL A 407 18.31 -11.33 11.06
C VAL A 407 19.11 -12.34 10.24
N ALA A 408 18.83 -13.64 10.39
CA ALA A 408 19.53 -14.69 9.64
C ALA A 408 19.25 -14.63 8.13
N GLU A 409 18.07 -14.16 7.72
CA GLU A 409 17.74 -13.94 6.31
C GLU A 409 18.64 -12.87 5.67
N VAL A 410 18.82 -11.73 6.35
CA VAL A 410 19.71 -10.67 5.88
C VAL A 410 21.16 -11.19 5.78
N VAL A 411 21.66 -11.87 6.81
CA VAL A 411 22.99 -12.49 6.77
C VAL A 411 23.14 -13.42 5.57
N ARG A 412 22.20 -14.34 5.36
CA ARG A 412 22.29 -15.32 4.25
C ARG A 412 22.22 -14.65 2.89
N THR A 413 21.51 -13.54 2.78
CA THR A 413 21.39 -12.76 1.54
C THR A 413 22.74 -12.16 1.14
N HIS A 414 23.53 -11.70 2.10
CA HIS A 414 24.82 -11.04 1.84
C HIS A 414 26.01 -12.01 1.86
N ASP A 415 26.07 -12.93 2.84
CA ASP A 415 27.21 -13.85 3.01
C ASP A 415 27.07 -15.17 2.21
N ARG A 416 25.90 -15.45 1.61
CA ARG A 416 25.60 -16.69 0.86
C ARG A 416 25.90 -17.98 1.66
N CYS A 417 25.69 -17.95 2.96
CA CYS A 417 26.00 -19.05 3.86
C CYS A 417 24.83 -20.04 4.07
N SER A 418 25.12 -21.16 4.72
CA SER A 418 24.12 -22.17 5.06
C SER A 418 23.11 -21.64 6.10
N ARG A 419 21.98 -22.34 6.26
CA ARG A 419 20.97 -21.98 7.28
C ARG A 419 21.53 -22.03 8.71
N ARG A 420 22.46 -22.94 8.99
CA ARG A 420 23.08 -23.09 10.31
C ARG A 420 24.00 -21.90 10.60
N GLU A 421 24.92 -21.61 9.68
CA GLU A 421 25.84 -20.47 9.80
C GLU A 421 25.10 -19.14 9.89
N GLY A 422 24.03 -18.96 9.09
CA GLY A 422 23.20 -17.75 9.16
C GLY A 422 22.55 -17.54 10.53
N ARG A 423 22.11 -18.62 11.20
CA ARG A 423 21.53 -18.55 12.56
C ARG A 423 22.60 -18.24 13.60
N GLU A 424 23.76 -18.89 13.54
CA GLU A 424 24.89 -18.64 14.45
C GLU A 424 25.35 -17.18 14.33
N ARG A 425 25.46 -16.68 13.09
CA ARG A 425 25.80 -15.29 12.83
C ARG A 425 24.73 -14.31 13.30
N ALA A 426 23.44 -14.65 13.15
CA ALA A 426 22.35 -13.83 13.66
C ALA A 426 22.41 -13.68 15.19
N VAL A 427 22.64 -14.77 15.93
CA VAL A 427 22.82 -14.74 17.38
C VAL A 427 24.04 -13.89 17.76
N HIS A 428 25.15 -14.03 17.03
CA HIS A 428 26.33 -13.21 17.24
C HIS A 428 26.09 -11.71 16.98
N LEU A 429 25.31 -11.34 15.96
CA LEU A 429 24.93 -9.94 15.71
C LEU A 429 24.03 -9.39 16.84
N LEU A 430 23.11 -10.20 17.36
CA LEU A 430 22.26 -9.83 18.49
C LEU A 430 23.07 -9.63 19.77
N ASP A 431 24.13 -10.43 19.97
CA ASP A 431 25.10 -10.26 21.06
C ASP A 431 25.91 -8.96 20.90
N GLN A 432 26.40 -8.66 19.68
CA GLN A 432 27.16 -7.43 19.40
C GLN A 432 26.38 -6.14 19.70
N VAL A 433 25.05 -6.15 19.49
CA VAL A 433 24.19 -5.01 19.82
C VAL A 433 23.81 -4.96 21.31
N GLY A 434 24.38 -5.83 22.15
CA GLY A 434 24.26 -5.78 23.61
C GLY A 434 22.93 -6.31 24.15
N LEU A 435 22.29 -7.27 23.47
CA LEU A 435 21.13 -7.97 24.02
C LEU A 435 21.59 -9.02 25.03
N THR A 436 21.05 -8.99 26.24
CA THR A 436 21.49 -9.87 27.35
C THR A 436 21.29 -11.36 27.11
N ASP A 437 20.22 -11.73 26.39
CA ASP A 437 19.92 -13.12 26.00
C ASP A 437 19.70 -13.19 24.47
N PRO A 438 20.78 -13.18 23.67
CA PRO A 438 20.69 -13.17 22.20
C PRO A 438 19.91 -14.37 21.65
N GLU A 439 20.08 -15.55 22.24
CA GLU A 439 19.39 -16.76 21.82
C GLU A 439 17.90 -16.72 22.14
N GLY A 440 17.52 -16.28 23.35
CA GLY A 440 16.12 -16.12 23.71
C GLY A 440 15.44 -15.06 22.86
N VAL A 441 16.11 -13.91 22.63
CA VAL A 441 15.58 -12.85 21.75
C VAL A 441 15.45 -13.35 20.31
N ALA A 442 16.38 -14.13 19.79
CA ALA A 442 16.27 -14.74 18.47
C ALA A 442 15.01 -15.59 18.30
N ARG A 443 14.50 -16.19 19.39
CA ARG A 443 13.26 -16.98 19.41
C ARG A 443 11.99 -16.13 19.56
N LYS A 444 12.08 -14.86 19.94
CA LYS A 444 10.92 -13.98 20.11
C LYS A 444 10.41 -13.39 18.80
N PHE A 445 9.14 -13.00 18.78
CA PHE A 445 8.53 -12.15 17.76
C PHE A 445 8.71 -10.66 18.10
N PRO A 446 8.59 -9.74 17.12
CA PRO A 446 8.75 -8.31 17.36
C PRO A 446 7.85 -7.75 18.47
N HIS A 447 6.61 -8.23 18.60
CA HIS A 447 5.68 -7.79 19.63
C HIS A 447 6.01 -8.30 21.05
N GLU A 448 7.02 -9.16 21.21
CA GLU A 448 7.45 -9.74 22.49
C GLU A 448 8.71 -9.06 23.04
N VAL A 449 9.21 -7.99 22.40
CA VAL A 449 10.40 -7.25 22.81
C VAL A 449 10.09 -5.76 23.03
N SER A 450 10.88 -5.08 23.87
CA SER A 450 10.72 -3.64 24.09
C SER A 450 11.18 -2.83 22.87
N GLY A 451 10.77 -1.55 22.78
CA GLY A 451 11.20 -0.66 21.70
C GLY A 451 12.72 -0.54 21.59
N GLY A 452 13.44 -0.44 22.73
CA GLY A 452 14.90 -0.43 22.74
C GLY A 452 15.54 -1.75 22.27
N MET A 453 14.92 -2.90 22.59
CA MET A 453 15.37 -4.19 22.06
C MET A 453 15.12 -4.29 20.55
N ALA A 454 13.95 -3.84 20.07
CA ALA A 454 13.63 -3.79 18.66
C ALA A 454 14.61 -2.88 17.89
N GLN A 455 14.99 -1.73 18.46
CA GLN A 455 16.00 -0.85 17.89
C GLN A 455 17.37 -1.54 17.77
N ARG A 456 17.80 -2.25 18.82
CA ARG A 456 19.05 -3.05 18.78
C ARG A 456 18.99 -4.13 17.70
N VAL A 457 17.84 -4.79 17.53
CA VAL A 457 17.62 -5.76 16.44
C VAL A 457 17.74 -5.09 15.07
N ALA A 458 17.14 -3.91 14.87
CA ALA A 458 17.24 -3.17 13.61
C ALA A 458 18.70 -2.77 13.30
N ILE A 459 19.46 -2.34 14.31
CA ILE A 459 20.90 -2.09 14.19
C ILE A 459 21.63 -3.38 13.78
N ALA A 460 21.33 -4.52 14.41
CA ALA A 460 21.94 -5.81 14.08
C ALA A 460 21.67 -6.22 12.61
N GLN A 461 20.46 -5.97 12.10
CA GLN A 461 20.13 -6.20 10.68
C GLN A 461 20.92 -5.28 9.75
N ALA A 462 21.01 -3.99 10.08
CA ALA A 462 21.78 -3.03 9.28
C ALA A 462 23.27 -3.39 9.21
N LEU A 463 23.83 -3.98 10.27
CA LEU A 463 25.23 -4.41 10.32
C LEU A 463 25.52 -5.79 9.74
N ALA A 464 24.48 -6.57 9.43
CA ALA A 464 24.65 -7.95 8.96
C ALA A 464 25.54 -8.03 7.71
N GLY A 465 25.40 -7.08 6.78
CA GLY A 465 26.19 -7.02 5.56
C GLY A 465 27.54 -6.30 5.69
N ARG A 466 27.93 -5.85 6.90
CA ARG A 466 29.19 -5.12 7.18
C ARG A 466 29.37 -3.84 6.32
N PRO A 467 28.41 -2.90 6.37
CA PRO A 467 28.43 -1.70 5.56
C PRO A 467 29.61 -0.78 5.90
N LYS A 468 30.07 0.00 4.91
CA LYS A 468 31.05 1.07 5.14
C LYS A 468 30.39 2.41 5.46
N LEU A 469 29.15 2.60 5.03
CA LEU A 469 28.33 3.76 5.37
C LEU A 469 27.04 3.28 6.03
N LEU A 470 26.78 3.79 7.24
CA LEU A 470 25.52 3.59 7.94
C LEU A 470 24.73 4.91 7.92
N ILE A 471 23.54 4.87 7.34
CA ILE A 471 22.58 5.98 7.43
C ILE A 471 21.67 5.69 8.62
N ALA A 472 21.71 6.52 9.65
CA ALA A 472 20.86 6.38 10.82
C ALA A 472 19.78 7.48 10.79
N ASP A 473 18.58 7.14 10.32
CA ASP A 473 17.47 8.09 10.21
C ASP A 473 16.64 8.10 11.48
N GLU A 474 16.82 9.12 12.31
CA GLU A 474 16.14 9.27 13.60
C GLU A 474 16.19 8.00 14.47
N PRO A 475 17.38 7.41 14.71
CA PRO A 475 17.54 6.08 15.29
C PRO A 475 17.17 5.98 16.78
N THR A 476 16.80 7.09 17.41
CA THR A 476 16.43 7.16 18.83
C THR A 476 15.06 7.78 19.05
N THR A 477 14.33 8.12 17.98
CA THR A 477 12.98 8.64 18.09
C THR A 477 12.07 7.59 18.77
N ALA A 478 11.15 8.07 19.61
CA ALA A 478 10.21 7.24 20.39
C ALA A 478 10.84 6.30 21.44
N LEU A 479 12.11 6.50 21.81
CA LEU A 479 12.74 5.82 22.95
C LEU A 479 12.81 6.74 24.18
N ASP A 480 12.81 6.16 25.38
CA ASP A 480 13.09 6.93 26.60
C ASP A 480 14.55 7.40 26.63
N VAL A 481 14.82 8.48 27.37
CA VAL A 481 16.14 9.14 27.42
C VAL A 481 17.27 8.19 27.84
N THR A 482 16.99 7.21 28.71
CA THR A 482 18.02 6.27 29.19
C THR A 482 18.37 5.26 28.10
N VAL A 483 17.36 4.71 27.42
CA VAL A 483 17.56 3.80 26.30
C VAL A 483 18.20 4.52 25.12
N GLN A 484 17.81 5.77 24.83
CA GLN A 484 18.43 6.61 23.80
C GLN A 484 19.94 6.71 24.01
N ALA A 485 20.40 7.13 25.19
CA ALA A 485 21.83 7.22 25.49
C ALA A 485 22.56 5.89 25.24
N GLY A 486 21.97 4.78 25.70
CA GLY A 486 22.53 3.44 25.48
C GLY A 486 22.53 2.96 24.02
N ILE A 487 21.71 3.54 23.14
CA ILE A 487 21.72 3.29 21.68
C ILE A 487 22.79 4.16 21.00
N LEU A 488 22.93 5.42 21.40
CA LEU A 488 23.98 6.32 20.87
C LEU A 488 25.38 5.77 21.17
N ASP A 489 25.62 5.38 22.42
CA ASP A 489 26.87 4.72 22.84
C ASP A 489 27.14 3.44 22.04
N LEU A 490 26.09 2.67 21.75
CA LEU A 490 26.20 1.48 20.93
C LEU A 490 26.66 1.84 19.52
N LEU A 491 26.02 2.83 18.87
CA LEU A 491 26.38 3.26 17.52
C LEU A 491 27.82 3.78 17.46
N VAL A 492 28.26 4.60 18.42
CA VAL A 492 29.66 5.09 18.49
C VAL A 492 30.65 3.93 18.65
N ARG A 493 30.35 2.96 19.52
CA ARG A 493 31.22 1.78 19.70
C ARG A 493 31.31 0.95 18.43
N LEU A 494 30.18 0.69 17.76
CA LEU A 494 30.13 -0.08 16.51
C LEU A 494 30.85 0.65 15.39
N GLN A 495 30.67 1.97 15.29
CA GLN A 495 31.34 2.83 14.32
C GLN A 495 32.86 2.67 14.42
N ARG A 496 33.41 2.78 15.63
CA ARG A 496 34.85 2.59 15.90
C ARG A 496 35.32 1.16 15.65
N ALA A 497 34.54 0.17 16.06
CA ALA A 497 34.90 -1.25 15.93
C ALA A 497 34.96 -1.71 14.46
N HIS A 498 34.10 -1.14 13.60
CA HIS A 498 34.01 -1.51 12.19
C HIS A 498 34.69 -0.53 11.23
N GLY A 499 35.13 0.64 11.72
CA GLY A 499 35.69 1.70 10.88
C GLY A 499 34.70 2.23 9.83
N MET A 500 33.40 2.18 10.13
CA MET A 500 32.36 2.69 9.22
C MET A 500 32.16 4.20 9.39
N SER A 501 31.67 4.86 8.35
CA SER A 501 31.16 6.23 8.46
C SER A 501 29.67 6.21 8.81
N VAL A 502 29.21 7.26 9.47
CA VAL A 502 27.79 7.39 9.85
C VAL A 502 27.23 8.70 9.34
N LEU A 503 26.16 8.63 8.55
CA LEU A 503 25.29 9.78 8.28
C LEU A 503 24.14 9.74 9.28
N PHE A 504 24.23 10.59 10.31
CA PHE A 504 23.30 10.61 11.43
C PHE A 504 22.22 11.67 11.19
N ILE A 505 20.98 11.28 10.97
CA ILE A 505 19.88 12.20 10.69
C ILE A 505 19.07 12.35 11.97
N THR A 506 18.90 13.59 12.43
CA THR A 506 18.14 13.89 13.64
C THR A 506 17.62 15.31 13.64
N HIS A 507 16.65 15.58 14.51
CA HIS A 507 16.21 16.92 14.86
C HIS A 507 16.69 17.36 16.25
N ASP A 508 17.35 16.48 17.01
CA ASP A 508 17.86 16.74 18.35
C ASP A 508 19.34 17.18 18.31
N TRP A 509 19.59 18.44 18.68
CA TRP A 509 20.93 19.01 18.73
C TRP A 509 21.81 18.46 19.85
N GLY A 510 21.23 17.99 20.97
CA GLY A 510 22.00 17.35 22.03
C GLY A 510 22.68 16.07 21.52
N VAL A 511 21.94 15.26 20.75
CA VAL A 511 22.48 14.06 20.11
C VAL A 511 23.57 14.37 19.09
N VAL A 512 23.40 15.45 18.32
CA VAL A 512 24.43 15.91 17.36
C VAL A 512 25.70 16.29 18.10
N ALA A 513 25.59 16.99 19.22
CA ALA A 513 26.72 17.40 20.06
C ALA A 513 27.51 16.20 20.60
N ASP A 514 26.81 15.11 20.95
CA ASP A 514 27.42 13.94 21.57
C ASP A 514 28.08 12.99 20.56
N VAL A 515 27.55 12.90 19.33
CA VAL A 515 27.87 11.80 18.40
C VAL A 515 28.54 12.26 17.10
N CYS A 516 28.33 13.50 16.67
CA CYS A 516 28.80 13.97 15.36
C CYS A 516 30.07 14.82 15.46
N GLU A 517 30.95 14.72 14.46
CA GLU A 517 32.13 15.59 14.33
C GLU A 517 31.77 16.90 13.62
N ARG A 518 30.87 16.78 12.63
CA ARG A 518 30.40 17.86 11.77
C ARG A 518 28.90 17.74 11.55
N ALA A 519 28.22 18.84 11.27
CA ALA A 519 26.81 18.78 10.90
C ALA A 519 26.48 19.65 9.68
N VAL A 520 25.43 19.22 8.97
CA VAL A 520 24.84 19.83 7.78
C VAL A 520 23.43 20.25 8.16
N VAL A 521 23.20 21.55 8.22
CA VAL A 521 21.91 22.12 8.60
C VAL A 521 21.07 22.31 7.35
N MET A 522 19.91 21.65 7.31
CA MET A 522 18.94 21.73 6.23
C MET A 522 17.71 22.53 6.65
N TYR A 523 17.27 23.40 5.75
CA TYR A 523 16.00 24.11 5.87
C TYR A 523 15.28 24.12 4.52
N ALA A 524 14.01 23.69 4.51
CA ALA A 524 13.15 23.76 3.33
C ALA A 524 13.85 23.28 2.03
N GLY A 525 14.45 22.09 2.06
CA GLY A 525 15.09 21.49 0.88
C GLY A 525 16.48 22.04 0.51
N GLN A 526 17.04 23.01 1.26
CA GLN A 526 18.38 23.56 1.03
C GLN A 526 19.32 23.28 2.20
N VAL A 527 20.61 23.11 1.91
CA VAL A 527 21.67 23.22 2.93
C VAL A 527 21.90 24.71 3.21
N VAL A 528 21.72 25.10 4.46
CA VAL A 528 21.85 26.50 4.89
C VAL A 528 23.14 26.79 5.65
N GLU A 529 23.71 25.78 6.31
CA GLU A 529 24.99 25.90 7.00
C GLU A 529 25.65 24.54 7.19
N GLN A 530 26.98 24.50 7.10
CA GLN A 530 27.77 23.29 7.35
C GLN A 530 29.08 23.69 8.04
N ALA A 531 29.33 23.14 9.22
CA ALA A 531 30.58 23.37 9.95
C ALA A 531 30.82 22.27 10.98
N SER A 532 32.00 22.28 11.62
CA SER A 532 32.25 21.43 12.78
C SER A 532 31.16 21.65 13.83
N VAL A 533 30.83 20.61 14.59
CA VAL A 533 29.80 20.74 15.64
C VAL A 533 30.17 21.86 16.62
N ILE A 534 31.44 21.97 17.01
CA ILE A 534 31.92 23.06 17.88
C ILE A 534 31.63 24.43 17.26
N ASP A 535 31.99 24.65 16.00
CA ASP A 535 31.75 25.93 15.33
C ASP A 535 30.27 26.27 15.19
N LEU A 536 29.41 25.28 14.93
CA LEU A 536 27.96 25.50 14.82
C LEU A 536 27.36 25.95 16.15
N PHE A 537 27.81 25.37 17.27
CA PHE A 537 27.32 25.74 18.60
C PHE A 537 27.88 27.08 19.08
N GLU A 538 29.17 27.32 18.88
CA GLU A 538 29.83 28.54 19.38
C GLU A 538 29.60 29.76 18.47
N ARG A 539 29.56 29.55 17.14
CA ARG A 539 29.60 30.64 16.14
C ARG A 539 28.71 30.33 14.93
N PRO A 540 27.41 30.06 15.11
CA PRO A 540 26.47 29.84 14.01
C PRO A 540 26.40 31.07 13.07
N GLN A 541 26.56 30.80 11.78
CA GLN A 541 26.66 31.75 10.67
C GLN A 541 25.41 31.82 9.79
N HIS A 542 24.33 31.14 10.16
CA HIS A 542 23.02 31.29 9.55
C HIS A 542 21.95 31.63 10.62
N PRO A 543 21.04 32.59 10.37
CA PRO A 543 20.02 32.99 11.36
C PRO A 543 19.10 31.84 11.78
N TYR A 544 18.81 30.91 10.87
CA TYR A 544 18.08 29.68 11.18
C TYR A 544 18.82 28.79 12.20
N THR A 545 20.12 28.55 12.01
CA THR A 545 20.93 27.75 12.93
C THR A 545 20.95 28.38 14.33
N ARG A 546 21.12 29.71 14.41
CA ARG A 546 21.00 30.45 15.68
C ARG A 546 19.65 30.23 16.34
N ALA A 547 18.58 30.38 15.56
CA ALA A 547 17.23 30.24 16.07
C ALA A 547 16.96 28.82 16.57
N LEU A 548 17.42 27.79 15.83
CA LEU A 548 17.33 26.38 16.24
C LEU A 548 18.04 26.10 17.56
N LEU A 549 19.27 26.56 17.72
CA LEU A 549 20.05 26.35 18.94
C LEU A 549 19.44 27.05 20.15
N ARG A 550 18.89 28.25 19.95
CA ARG A 550 18.16 29.02 20.98
C ARG A 550 16.82 28.41 21.38
N SER A 551 16.21 27.62 20.51
CA SER A 551 14.99 26.86 20.81
C SER A 551 15.23 25.60 21.64
N SER A 552 16.47 25.33 22.06
CA SER A 552 16.79 24.20 22.95
C SER A 552 16.42 24.51 24.40
N PRO A 553 15.69 23.61 25.09
CA PRO A 553 15.29 23.81 26.49
C PRO A 553 16.47 23.86 27.47
N HIS A 554 17.66 23.38 27.09
CA HIS A 554 18.86 23.42 27.93
C HIS A 554 19.40 24.84 28.15
N HIS A 555 19.02 25.80 27.30
CA HIS A 555 19.52 27.18 27.37
C HIS A 555 18.54 28.17 28.04
N VAL A 556 17.40 27.69 28.55
CA VAL A 556 16.33 28.56 29.07
C VAL A 556 16.18 28.35 30.58
N ALA A 557 16.13 29.46 31.33
CA ALA A 557 15.95 29.41 32.77
C ALA A 557 14.57 28.84 33.12
N LYS A 558 14.49 28.08 34.23
CA LYS A 558 13.25 27.47 34.67
C LYS A 558 12.18 28.54 34.92
N GLY A 559 11.09 28.50 34.16
CA GLY A 559 9.97 29.45 34.25
C GLY A 559 9.93 30.51 33.16
N GLU A 560 10.95 30.60 32.31
CA GLU A 560 10.94 31.45 31.12
C GLU A 560 10.35 30.72 29.91
N PRO A 561 9.64 31.41 29.02
CA PRO A 561 9.12 30.83 27.79
C PRO A 561 10.29 30.46 26.85
N LEU A 562 10.23 29.26 26.27
CA LEU A 562 11.22 28.82 25.28
C LEU A 562 11.18 29.75 24.05
N PRO A 563 12.32 30.28 23.60
CA PRO A 563 12.39 31.01 22.34
C PRO A 563 11.98 30.11 21.19
N ALA A 564 10.88 30.44 20.50
CA ALA A 564 10.40 29.68 19.36
C ALA A 564 10.70 30.41 18.05
N ILE A 565 11.00 29.65 17.00
CA ILE A 565 11.14 30.19 15.65
C ILE A 565 9.73 30.48 15.11
N GLY A 566 9.37 31.76 15.05
CA GLY A 566 8.04 32.19 14.60
C GLY A 566 7.66 31.70 13.20
N GLY A 567 6.36 31.56 12.96
CA GLY A 567 5.79 31.08 11.69
C GLY A 567 5.89 29.57 11.49
N THR A 568 5.48 29.10 10.32
CA THR A 568 5.57 27.69 9.89
C THR A 568 6.52 27.57 8.71
N VAL A 569 7.12 26.39 8.52
CA VAL A 569 7.92 26.11 7.31
C VAL A 569 7.00 26.28 6.09
N PRO A 570 7.38 27.12 5.10
CA PRO A 570 6.57 27.29 3.90
C PRO A 570 6.49 25.98 3.13
N SER A 571 5.34 25.72 2.50
CA SER A 571 5.19 24.57 1.62
C SER A 571 6.15 24.70 0.42
N PRO A 572 6.60 23.59 -0.18
CA PRO A 572 7.50 23.62 -1.34
C PRO A 572 7.05 24.49 -2.51
N SER A 573 5.75 24.63 -2.71
CA SER A 573 5.15 25.49 -3.74
C SER A 573 5.22 26.99 -3.42
N ALA A 574 5.53 27.36 -2.18
CA ALA A 574 5.53 28.73 -1.67
C ALA A 574 6.93 29.20 -1.25
N TRP A 575 7.98 28.47 -1.61
CA TRP A 575 9.35 28.89 -1.34
C TRP A 575 9.70 30.15 -2.15
N PRO A 576 10.34 31.15 -1.52
CA PRO A 576 10.83 32.32 -2.24
C PRO A 576 11.97 31.93 -3.18
N GLU A 577 12.19 32.69 -4.26
CA GLU A 577 13.30 32.45 -5.21
C GLU A 577 14.69 32.57 -4.56
N GLY A 578 14.80 33.37 -3.48
CA GLY A 578 16.03 33.56 -2.73
C GLY A 578 16.18 32.63 -1.53
N CYS A 579 16.40 33.20 -0.35
CA CYS A 579 16.57 32.44 0.88
C CYS A 579 15.23 31.88 1.33
N HIS A 580 15.10 30.55 1.39
CA HIS A 580 13.86 29.91 1.84
C HIS A 580 13.47 30.29 3.28
N PHE A 581 14.45 30.67 4.12
CA PHE A 581 14.21 31.11 5.49
C PHE A 581 13.81 32.59 5.61
N ALA A 582 13.88 33.39 4.55
CA ALA A 582 13.56 34.82 4.58
C ALA A 582 12.22 35.17 5.27
N PRO A 583 11.10 34.43 5.06
CA PRO A 583 9.82 34.74 5.70
C PRO A 583 9.82 34.64 7.24
N ARG A 584 10.80 33.93 7.82
CA ARG A 584 10.94 33.71 9.26
C ARG A 584 12.23 34.32 9.83
N CYS A 585 13.04 34.94 8.98
CA CYS A 585 14.36 35.45 9.35
C CYS A 585 14.23 36.85 9.97
N PRO A 586 14.74 37.08 11.20
CA PRO A 586 14.74 38.41 11.81
C PRO A 586 15.68 39.41 11.11
N LEU A 587 16.62 38.92 10.30
CA LEU A 587 17.54 39.72 9.50
C LEU A 587 17.11 39.80 8.02
N ALA A 588 15.86 39.44 7.68
CA ALA A 588 15.40 39.47 6.30
C ALA A 588 15.43 40.89 5.73
N THR A 589 16.09 41.06 4.58
CA THR A 589 16.07 42.27 3.76
C THR A 589 15.48 41.96 2.39
N ALA A 590 15.19 42.98 1.57
CA ALA A 590 14.72 42.77 0.20
C ALA A 590 15.71 41.93 -0.62
N ALA A 591 17.01 42.05 -0.39
CA ALA A 591 18.03 41.24 -1.07
C ALA A 591 17.91 39.74 -0.75
N CYS A 592 17.33 39.36 0.40
CA CYS A 592 17.14 37.95 0.76
C CYS A 592 16.09 37.23 -0.09
N THR A 593 15.20 37.96 -0.76
CA THR A 593 14.09 37.38 -1.53
C THR A 593 14.24 37.52 -3.04
N HIS A 594 15.24 38.28 -3.51
CA HIS A 594 15.45 38.56 -4.93
C HIS A 594 16.67 37.79 -5.45
N GLY A 595 16.43 36.62 -6.06
CA GLY A 595 17.44 35.79 -6.71
C GLY A 595 18.16 34.80 -5.77
N PRO A 596 18.84 33.80 -6.34
CA PRO A 596 19.40 32.68 -5.59
C PRO A 596 20.52 33.12 -4.65
N ILE A 597 20.46 32.68 -3.39
CA ILE A 597 21.54 32.92 -2.43
C ILE A 597 22.62 31.85 -2.61
N ALA A 598 23.82 32.30 -2.97
CA ALA A 598 24.99 31.45 -3.07
C ALA A 598 25.49 31.02 -1.69
N GLU A 599 26.10 29.84 -1.66
CA GLU A 599 26.78 29.34 -0.48
C GLU A 599 28.16 29.99 -0.37
N VAL A 600 28.49 30.54 0.79
CA VAL A 600 29.76 31.23 1.04
C VAL A 600 30.64 30.30 1.88
N THR A 601 31.85 30.00 1.39
CA THR A 601 32.87 29.28 2.16
C THR A 601 33.65 30.25 3.04
N LEU A 602 33.72 29.97 4.33
CA LEU A 602 34.44 30.78 5.32
C LEU A 602 35.71 30.03 5.80
N PRO A 603 36.63 30.70 6.52
CA PRO A 603 37.85 30.07 7.00
C PRO A 603 37.56 28.83 7.85
N GLY A 604 38.33 27.76 7.66
CA GLY A 604 38.12 26.46 8.33
C GLY A 604 37.21 25.50 7.57
N GLY A 605 36.83 25.81 6.32
CA GLY A 605 36.04 24.91 5.47
C GLY A 605 34.54 24.88 5.82
N ARG A 606 34.07 25.79 6.67
CA ARG A 606 32.66 25.98 6.97
C ARG A 606 31.95 26.69 5.81
N THR A 607 30.68 26.42 5.63
CA THR A 607 29.85 27.08 4.62
C THR A 607 28.56 27.61 5.20
N SER A 608 28.06 28.73 4.67
CA SER A 608 26.77 29.31 5.04
C SER A 608 26.08 29.91 3.81
N ARG A 609 24.78 29.66 3.67
CA ARG A 609 23.92 30.21 2.62
C ARG A 609 23.20 31.46 3.14
N CYS A 610 23.96 32.50 3.45
CA CYS A 610 23.42 33.75 3.97
C CYS A 610 24.18 34.95 3.39
N ILE A 611 23.47 36.05 3.11
CA ILE A 611 24.11 37.32 2.71
C ILE A 611 24.58 38.15 3.91
N HIS A 612 24.12 37.81 5.12
CA HIS A 612 24.42 38.52 6.37
C HIS A 612 25.53 37.85 7.19
N VAL A 613 26.36 37.00 6.57
CA VAL A 613 27.41 36.25 7.30
C VAL A 613 28.36 37.20 8.04
N ASP A 614 28.82 38.29 7.42
CA ASP A 614 29.73 39.22 8.09
C ASP A 614 29.11 39.87 9.33
N GLN A 615 27.84 40.25 9.26
CA GLN A 615 27.09 40.77 10.41
C GLN A 615 26.95 39.72 11.53
N LEU A 616 26.76 38.45 11.17
CA LEU A 616 26.67 37.35 12.14
C LEU A 616 28.03 37.07 12.79
N ARG A 617 29.14 37.21 12.08
CA ARG A 617 30.49 37.00 12.63
C ARG A 617 30.86 38.00 13.74
N GLU A 618 30.33 39.21 13.66
CA GLU A 618 30.59 40.27 14.64
C GLU A 618 29.72 40.17 15.91
N GLN A 619 28.65 39.36 15.86
CA GLN A 619 27.73 39.19 16.98
C GLN A 619 28.00 37.87 17.74
N PRO A 620 28.10 37.90 19.08
CA PRO A 620 28.12 36.68 19.86
C PRO A 620 26.83 35.87 19.65
N ALA A 621 26.95 34.54 19.74
CA ALA A 621 25.90 33.56 19.45
C ALA A 621 24.64 33.73 20.33
#